data_AF-A0A7J2RBL6-F1
#
_entry.id   AF-A0A7J2RBL6-F1
#
_cell.length_a   1.000
_cell.length_b   1.000
_cell.length_c   1.000
_cell.angle_alpha   90.00
_cell.angle_beta   90.00
_cell.angle_gamma   90.00
#
_symmetry.space_group_name_H-M   'P 1'
#
loop_
_entity.id
_entity.type
_entity.pdbx_description
1 polymer ?
#
loop_
_entity_poly.entity_id
_entity_poly.type
_entity_poly.pdbx_seq_one_letter_code
_entity_poly.pdbx_strand_id
1 'polypeptide(L)'
;MTVEIILKKILKNEFLNVSEFSLDFLRRNQKGDIENNFIYLRTLGMKPRKMIKYIHILGMERDILTSNYNNLKGLGLSKEKIVSHPSLLGYNQKTINGNFQNLRTLSISSQNLS
;
A
#
# COMPACT_ATOMS: atom_id res chain seq x y z
N MET A 1 7.68 -21.49 -6.94
CA MET A 1 7.20 -20.69 -8.08
C MET A 1 7.92 -19.35 -8.04
N THR A 2 8.41 -18.82 -9.17
CA THR A 2 9.16 -17.55 -9.16
C THR A 2 8.21 -16.35 -9.04
N VAL A 3 8.70 -15.21 -8.52
CA VAL A 3 7.95 -13.94 -8.45
C VAL A 3 7.33 -13.59 -9.80
N GLU A 4 8.07 -13.79 -10.88
CA GLU A 4 7.62 -13.46 -12.23
C GLU A 4 6.43 -14.32 -12.68
N ILE A 5 6.48 -15.63 -12.43
CA ILE A 5 5.38 -16.56 -12.76
C ILE A 5 4.12 -16.16 -11.96
N ILE A 6 4.28 -15.84 -10.68
CA ILE A 6 3.19 -15.38 -9.82
C ILE A 6 2.56 -14.10 -10.39
N LEU A 7 3.38 -13.10 -10.72
CA LEU A 7 2.89 -11.83 -11.26
C LEU A 7 2.21 -12.00 -12.64
N LYS A 8 2.76 -12.83 -13.53
CA LYS A 8 2.13 -13.18 -14.82
C LYS A 8 0.73 -13.76 -14.61
N LYS A 9 0.59 -14.70 -13.66
CA LYS A 9 -0.68 -15.33 -13.33
C LYS A 9 -1.73 -14.33 -12.81
N ILE A 10 -1.35 -13.48 -11.85
CA ILE A 10 -2.33 -12.60 -11.17
C ILE A 10 -2.60 -11.29 -11.92
N LEU A 11 -1.62 -10.74 -12.66
CA LEU A 11 -1.75 -9.48 -13.39
C LEU A 11 -2.22 -9.67 -14.84
N LYS A 12 -2.05 -10.86 -15.43
CA LYS A 12 -2.44 -11.15 -16.82
C LYS A 12 -1.85 -10.08 -17.76
N ASN A 13 -2.68 -9.42 -18.58
CA ASN A 13 -2.24 -8.39 -19.53
C ASN A 13 -1.54 -7.19 -18.84
N GLU A 14 -1.87 -6.90 -17.58
CA GLU A 14 -1.23 -5.82 -16.83
C GLU A 14 0.21 -6.16 -16.44
N PHE A 15 0.64 -7.42 -16.57
CA PHE A 15 2.04 -7.81 -16.34
C PHE A 15 3.01 -7.05 -17.25
N LEU A 16 2.57 -6.67 -18.47
CA LEU A 16 3.36 -5.88 -19.41
C LEU A 16 3.77 -4.50 -18.85
N ASN A 17 3.05 -4.01 -17.83
CA ASN A 17 3.35 -2.75 -17.15
C ASN A 17 4.32 -2.93 -15.98
N VAL A 18 4.73 -4.16 -15.64
CA VAL A 18 5.68 -4.43 -14.57
C VAL A 18 7.10 -4.21 -15.07
N SER A 19 7.77 -3.22 -14.49
CA SER A 19 9.17 -2.95 -14.81
C SER A 19 10.10 -4.05 -14.28
N GLU A 20 11.26 -4.21 -14.91
CA GLU A 20 12.34 -5.07 -14.41
C GLU A 20 12.74 -4.70 -12.97
N PHE A 21 12.83 -3.40 -12.67
CA PHE A 21 13.07 -2.91 -11.31
C PHE A 21 12.03 -3.42 -10.30
N SER A 22 10.74 -3.46 -10.67
CA SER A 22 9.68 -3.96 -9.81
C SER A 22 9.81 -5.46 -9.53
N LEU A 23 10.19 -6.25 -10.55
CA LEU A 23 10.46 -7.68 -10.41
C LEU A 23 11.63 -7.91 -9.46
N ASP A 24 12.72 -7.20 -9.69
CA ASP A 24 13.95 -7.28 -8.90
C ASP A 24 13.75 -6.82 -7.46
N PHE A 25 12.98 -5.76 -7.27
CA PHE A 25 12.58 -5.32 -5.94
C PHE A 25 11.86 -6.44 -5.18
N LEU A 26 10.85 -7.06 -5.78
CA LEU A 26 10.11 -8.15 -5.16
C LEU A 26 10.99 -9.38 -4.94
N ARG A 27 11.84 -9.77 -5.89
CA ARG A 27 12.78 -10.89 -5.74
C ARG A 27 13.68 -10.71 -4.50
N ARG A 28 14.12 -9.48 -4.22
CA ARG A 28 15.01 -9.16 -3.10
C ARG A 28 14.30 -8.87 -1.77
N ASN A 29 13.06 -8.39 -1.81
CA ASN A 29 12.38 -7.81 -0.64
C ASN A 29 11.04 -8.48 -0.31
N GLN A 30 10.65 -9.55 -1.00
CA GLN A 30 9.45 -10.29 -0.67
C GLN A 30 9.57 -10.89 0.73
N LYS A 31 8.68 -10.46 1.63
CA LYS A 31 8.53 -11.01 2.98
C LYS A 31 7.21 -11.76 3.17
N GLY A 32 6.18 -11.40 2.39
CA GLY A 32 4.86 -12.04 2.44
C GLY A 32 4.45 -12.73 1.15
N ASP A 33 3.22 -13.24 1.16
CA ASP A 33 2.61 -13.93 0.03
C ASP A 33 2.00 -12.92 -0.96
N ILE A 34 2.60 -12.84 -2.15
CA ILE A 34 2.21 -11.92 -3.23
C ILE A 34 0.80 -12.18 -3.75
N GLU A 35 0.41 -13.45 -3.93
CA GLU A 35 -0.92 -13.81 -4.48
C GLU A 35 -2.02 -13.43 -3.50
N ASN A 36 -1.82 -13.80 -2.23
CA ASN A 36 -2.74 -13.43 -1.18
C ASN A 36 -2.84 -11.91 -1.11
N ASN A 37 -1.71 -11.19 -1.02
CA ASN A 37 -1.72 -9.73 -0.92
C ASN A 37 -2.45 -9.07 -2.07
N PHE A 38 -2.26 -9.57 -3.29
CA PHE A 38 -3.01 -9.14 -4.46
C PHE A 38 -4.52 -9.34 -4.26
N ILE A 39 -4.98 -10.54 -3.87
CA ILE A 39 -6.40 -10.83 -3.64
C ILE A 39 -7.01 -9.87 -2.63
N TYR A 40 -6.35 -9.66 -1.50
CA TYR A 40 -6.81 -8.73 -0.46
C TYR A 40 -6.90 -7.29 -0.98
N LEU A 41 -5.87 -6.79 -1.66
CA LEU A 41 -5.93 -5.42 -2.20
C LEU A 41 -7.03 -5.29 -3.27
N ARG A 42 -7.33 -6.37 -4.01
CA ARG A 42 -8.49 -6.42 -4.92
C ARG A 42 -9.82 -6.35 -4.15
N THR A 43 -9.97 -7.03 -3.01
CA THR A 43 -11.21 -6.94 -2.19
C THR A 43 -11.39 -5.54 -1.57
N LEU A 44 -10.28 -4.84 -1.32
CA LEU A 44 -10.31 -3.41 -0.99
C LEU A 44 -10.68 -2.52 -2.18
N GLY A 45 -10.79 -3.04 -3.40
CA GLY A 45 -11.18 -2.28 -4.60
C GLY A 45 -10.00 -1.64 -5.34
N MET A 46 -8.75 -2.00 -5.00
CA MET A 46 -7.58 -1.48 -5.68
C MET A 46 -7.43 -2.10 -7.08
N LYS A 47 -7.08 -1.28 -8.07
CA LYS A 47 -6.85 -1.73 -9.45
C LYS A 47 -5.42 -2.27 -9.63
N PRO A 48 -5.19 -3.33 -10.44
CA PRO A 48 -3.86 -3.90 -10.66
C PRO A 48 -2.81 -2.86 -11.05
N ARG A 49 -3.14 -1.95 -11.98
CA ARG A 49 -2.23 -0.85 -12.39
C ARG A 49 -1.73 0.02 -11.23
N LYS A 50 -2.55 0.22 -10.18
CA LYS A 50 -2.10 0.91 -8.96
C LYS A 50 -1.16 0.04 -8.13
N MET A 51 -1.45 -1.25 -7.99
CA MET A 51 -0.57 -2.18 -7.28
C MET A 51 0.81 -2.28 -7.95
N ILE A 52 0.85 -2.27 -9.28
CA ILE A 52 2.11 -2.28 -10.05
C ILE A 52 2.94 -1.03 -9.73
N LYS A 53 2.30 0.16 -9.73
CA LYS A 53 2.97 1.42 -9.37
C LYS A 53 3.54 1.39 -7.95
N TYR A 54 2.89 0.67 -7.03
CA TYR A 54 3.29 0.54 -5.62
C TYR A 54 3.68 -0.90 -5.29
N ILE A 55 4.47 -1.55 -6.14
CA ILE A 55 4.72 -3.00 -6.10
C ILE A 55 5.17 -3.54 -4.74
N HIS A 56 5.88 -2.72 -3.95
CA HIS A 56 6.37 -3.10 -2.63
C HIS A 56 5.26 -3.59 -1.70
N ILE A 57 4.03 -3.05 -1.81
CA ILE A 57 2.90 -3.48 -0.98
C ILE A 57 2.49 -4.94 -1.22
N LEU A 58 2.74 -5.48 -2.42
CA LEU A 58 2.47 -6.88 -2.73
C LEU A 58 3.46 -7.82 -2.03
N GLY A 59 4.68 -7.37 -1.76
CA GLY A 59 5.71 -8.15 -1.09
C GLY A 59 5.68 -8.08 0.44
N MET A 60 4.83 -7.24 1.03
CA MET A 60 4.77 -7.04 2.48
C MET A 60 4.22 -8.25 3.22
N GLU A 61 4.59 -8.41 4.49
CA GLU A 61 3.91 -9.35 5.39
C GLU A 61 2.42 -8.96 5.52
N ARG A 62 1.55 -9.97 5.47
CA ARG A 62 0.09 -9.79 5.51
C ARG A 62 -0.37 -9.00 6.73
N ASP A 63 0.18 -9.31 7.89
CA ASP A 63 -0.24 -8.72 9.16
C ASP A 63 0.16 -7.25 9.23
N ILE A 64 1.35 -6.90 8.73
CA ILE A 64 1.81 -5.51 8.62
C ILE A 64 0.91 -4.74 7.64
N LEU A 65 0.62 -5.30 6.46
CA LEU A 65 -0.24 -4.65 5.47
C LEU A 65 -1.65 -4.37 6.03
N THR A 66 -2.22 -5.36 6.74
CA THR A 66 -3.55 -5.26 7.34
C THR A 66 -3.57 -4.28 8.51
N SER A 67 -2.53 -4.33 9.36
CA SER A 67 -2.34 -3.39 10.46
C SER A 67 -2.21 -1.96 9.97
N ASN A 68 -1.43 -1.72 8.90
CA ASN A 68 -1.30 -0.39 8.28
C ASN A 68 -2.64 0.11 7.72
N TYR A 69 -3.41 -0.75 7.06
CA TYR A 69 -4.76 -0.40 6.61
C TYR A 69 -5.68 -0.01 7.76
N ASN A 70 -5.69 -0.79 8.85
CA ASN A 70 -6.50 -0.52 10.03
C ASN A 70 -6.07 0.76 10.76
N ASN A 71 -4.76 1.02 10.86
CA ASN A 71 -4.24 2.26 11.41
C ASN A 71 -4.74 3.47 10.61
N LEU A 72 -4.66 3.44 9.28
CA LEU A 72 -5.18 4.52 8.42
C LEU A 72 -6.68 4.73 8.58
N LYS A 73 -7.46 3.65 8.73
CA LYS A 73 -8.88 3.74 9.09
C LYS A 73 -9.09 4.38 10.47
N GLY A 74 -8.27 4.01 11.46
CA GLY A 74 -8.31 4.59 12.81
C GLY A 74 -8.02 6.09 12.83
N LEU A 75 -7.23 6.59 11.88
CA LEU A 75 -7.00 8.02 11.66
C LEU A 75 -8.17 8.72 10.92
N GLY A 76 -9.25 8.01 10.61
CA GLY A 76 -10.44 8.57 9.94
C GLY A 76 -10.37 8.62 8.42
N LEU A 77 -9.39 7.95 7.78
CA LEU A 77 -9.37 7.85 6.32
C LEU A 77 -10.41 6.82 5.84
N SER A 78 -11.21 7.21 4.85
CA SER A 78 -12.15 6.29 4.20
C SER A 78 -11.40 5.26 3.35
N LYS A 79 -12.07 4.12 3.08
CA LYS A 79 -11.54 3.07 2.20
C LYS A 79 -11.11 3.63 0.85
N GLU A 80 -11.91 4.53 0.28
CA GLU A 80 -11.67 5.17 -1.03
C GLU A 80 -10.42 6.06 -0.99
N LYS A 81 -10.20 6.80 0.10
CA LYS A 81 -8.98 7.60 0.31
C LYS A 81 -7.74 6.73 0.42
N ILE A 82 -7.82 5.61 1.14
CA ILE A 82 -6.70 4.68 1.31
C ILE A 82 -6.36 4.01 -0.03
N VAL A 83 -7.36 3.48 -0.74
CA VAL A 83 -7.19 2.80 -2.03
C VAL A 83 -6.75 3.78 -3.12
N SER A 84 -7.10 5.05 -3.01
CA SER A 84 -6.61 6.07 -3.91
C SER A 84 -5.11 6.38 -3.71
N HIS A 85 -4.56 6.14 -2.51
CA HIS A 85 -3.17 6.40 -2.14
C HIS A 85 -2.46 5.16 -1.53
N PRO A 86 -2.21 4.10 -2.34
CA PRO A 86 -1.66 2.83 -1.82
C PRO A 86 -0.29 2.94 -1.14
N SER A 87 0.51 3.95 -1.46
CA SER A 87 1.80 4.20 -0.80
C SER A 87 1.67 4.35 0.71
N LEU A 88 0.52 4.83 1.21
CA LEU A 88 0.25 4.94 2.65
C LEU A 88 0.33 3.59 3.37
N LEU A 89 0.02 2.50 2.66
CA LEU A 89 0.10 1.14 3.22
C LEU A 89 1.53 0.65 3.38
N GLY A 90 2.50 1.25 2.69
CA GLY A 90 3.91 0.89 2.78
C GLY A 90 4.71 1.65 3.84
N TYR A 91 4.13 2.70 4.45
CA TYR A 91 4.84 3.52 5.44
C TYR A 91 4.76 2.94 6.85
N ASN A 92 5.74 3.31 7.67
CA ASN A 92 5.74 2.99 9.10
C ASN A 92 4.62 3.76 9.84
N GLN A 93 3.86 3.06 10.67
CA GLN A 93 2.72 3.66 11.39
C GLN A 93 3.12 4.81 12.32
N LYS A 94 4.26 4.72 13.01
CA LYS A 94 4.75 5.79 13.90
C LYS A 94 4.97 7.08 13.11
N THR A 95 5.55 6.98 11.92
CA THR A 95 5.75 8.13 11.03
C THR A 95 4.41 8.71 10.55
N ILE A 96 3.47 7.88 10.09
CA ILE A 96 2.15 8.35 9.64
C ILE A 96 1.41 9.04 10.78
N ASN A 97 1.36 8.42 11.96
CA ASN A 97 0.62 8.92 13.11
C ASN A 97 1.23 10.22 13.62
N GLY A 98 2.57 10.31 13.71
CA GLY A 98 3.26 11.55 14.07
C GLY A 98 2.96 12.69 13.11
N ASN A 99 3.05 12.44 11.80
CA ASN A 99 2.73 13.45 10.79
C ASN A 99 1.26 13.87 10.85
N PHE A 100 0.33 12.93 11.06
CA PHE A 100 -1.09 13.23 11.20
C PHE A 100 -1.38 14.12 12.40
N GLN A 101 -0.79 13.83 13.57
CA GLN A 101 -0.95 14.66 14.76
C GLN A 101 -0.36 16.06 14.55
N ASN A 102 0.83 16.16 13.96
CA ASN A 102 1.45 17.45 13.66
C ASN A 102 0.56 18.32 12.76
N LEU A 103 0.01 17.73 11.69
CA LEU A 103 -0.92 18.44 10.79
C LEU A 103 -2.20 18.88 11.49
N ARG A 104 -2.74 18.05 12.40
CA ARG A 104 -3.91 18.39 13.20
C ARG A 104 -3.62 19.57 14.13
N THR A 105 -2.50 19.54 14.85
CA THR A 105 -2.07 20.64 15.72
C THR A 105 -1.90 21.94 14.93
N LEU A 106 -1.21 21.89 13.80
CA LEU A 106 -1.02 23.07 12.94
C LEU A 106 -2.35 23.64 12.43
N SER A 107 -3.31 22.78 12.08
CA SER A 107 -4.64 23.21 11.65
C SER A 107 -5.38 23.94 12.77
N ILE A 108 -5.35 23.39 14.00
CA ILE A 108 -5.95 24.04 15.18
C ILE A 108 -5.25 25.37 15.47
N SER A 109 -3.92 25.41 15.46
CA SER A 109 -3.15 26.63 15.66
C SER A 109 -3.52 27.72 14.65
N SER A 110 -3.73 27.37 13.37
CA SER A 110 -4.13 28.33 12.34
C SER A 110 -5.54 28.89 12.54
N GLN A 111 -6.49 28.08 13.04
CA GLN A 111 -7.86 28.52 13.33
C GLN A 111 -7.92 29.47 14.55
N ASN A 112 -6.99 29.34 15.50
CA ASN A 112 -6.90 30.23 16.65
C ASN A 112 -6.23 31.57 16.35
N LEU A 113 -5.70 31.74 15.12
CA LEU A 113 -5.02 32.96 14.67
C LEU A 113 -5.88 33.84 13.75
N SER A 114 -7.10 33.39 13.40
CA SER A 114 -8.10 34.14 12.64
C SER A 114 -9.14 34.79 13.55
#